data_AF-A0AAV9PHZ8-F1
#
_entry.id   AF-A0AAV9PHZ8-F1
#
_cell.length_a   1.000
_cell.length_b   1.000
_cell.length_c   1.000
_cell.angle_alpha   90.00
_cell.angle_beta   90.00
_cell.angle_gamma   90.00
#
_symmetry.space_group_name_H-M   'P 1'
#
loop_
_entity.id
_entity.type
_entity.pdbx_description
1 polymer ?
#
loop_
_entity_poly.entity_id
_entity_poly.type
_entity_poly.pdbx_seq_one_letter_code
_entity_poly.pdbx_strand_id
1 'polypeptide(L)'
;MSQNYFKRPGYQDGAVDTYITDLKGKHSGLFNAAGRGYPDVSAQGEGVRTTQAGSTYSTTGTSASAPIFAAVIALVNDALIAKGKPPLGFLNPRLYAGGYKALTDVVGGHNGACDDGKPGFTAVKGWDAVTGWGTPDFKKLKAAALKQ
;
A
#
# COMPACT_ATOMS: atom_id res chain seq x y z
N MET A 1 -12.37 -1.25 -3.71
CA MET A 1 -11.49 -0.52 -4.65
C MET A 1 -12.26 0.68 -5.16
N SER A 2 -11.68 1.87 -5.07
CA SER A 2 -12.25 3.18 -5.42
C SER A 2 -13.29 3.70 -4.43
N GLN A 3 -13.11 4.94 -3.99
CA GLN A 3 -14.04 5.62 -3.10
C GLN A 3 -15.14 6.30 -3.93
N ASN A 4 -16.38 6.29 -3.42
CA ASN A 4 -17.50 7.01 -4.05
C ASN A 4 -17.53 8.52 -3.71
N TYR A 5 -16.68 8.94 -2.78
CA TYR A 5 -16.68 10.32 -2.25
C TYR A 5 -15.58 11.18 -2.86
N PHE A 6 -14.38 10.63 -3.00
CA PHE A 6 -13.21 11.37 -3.48
C PHE A 6 -12.88 10.99 -4.90
N LYS A 7 -12.82 12.02 -5.77
CA LYS A 7 -12.28 11.87 -7.12
C LYS A 7 -10.87 11.32 -7.07
N ARG A 8 -10.51 10.53 -8.08
CA ARG A 8 -9.16 10.03 -8.22
C ARG A 8 -8.16 11.19 -8.30
N PRO A 9 -7.13 11.23 -7.42
CA PRO A 9 -6.10 12.25 -7.51
C PRO A 9 -5.18 12.00 -8.71
N GLY A 10 -4.72 13.05 -9.38
CA GLY A 10 -3.95 12.93 -10.62
C GLY A 10 -2.65 12.11 -10.49
N TYR A 11 -2.04 12.06 -9.30
CA TYR A 11 -0.82 11.26 -9.09
C TYR A 11 -1.05 9.76 -9.26
N GLN A 12 -2.28 9.24 -9.15
CA GLN A 12 -2.56 7.81 -9.26
C GLN A 12 -3.27 7.41 -10.56
N ASP A 13 -3.54 8.33 -11.48
CA ASP A 13 -4.27 8.05 -12.72
C ASP A 13 -3.61 6.91 -13.51
N GLY A 14 -2.32 7.05 -13.84
CA GLY A 14 -1.62 6.04 -14.63
C GLY A 14 -1.59 4.65 -13.98
N ALA A 15 -1.43 4.59 -12.65
CA ALA A 15 -1.40 3.33 -11.91
C ALA A 15 -2.78 2.65 -11.86
N VAL A 16 -3.82 3.42 -11.55
CA VAL A 16 -5.19 2.90 -11.43
C VAL A 16 -5.76 2.53 -12.80
N ASP A 17 -5.51 3.32 -13.84
CA ASP A 17 -5.99 3.03 -15.20
C ASP A 17 -5.35 1.76 -15.77
N THR A 18 -4.05 1.56 -15.52
CA THR A 18 -3.36 0.32 -15.88
C THR A 18 -4.05 -0.88 -15.22
N TYR A 19 -4.27 -0.80 -13.90
CA TYR A 19 -4.89 -1.90 -13.17
C TYR A 19 -6.34 -2.17 -13.60
N ILE A 20 -7.15 -1.12 -13.82
CA ILE A 20 -8.53 -1.28 -14.32
C ILE A 20 -8.56 -1.95 -15.71
N THR A 21 -7.61 -1.59 -16.58
CA THR A 21 -7.47 -2.23 -17.89
C THR A 21 -7.14 -3.73 -17.74
N ASP A 22 -6.25 -4.06 -16.81
CA ASP A 22 -5.85 -5.45 -16.52
C ASP A 22 -6.97 -6.30 -15.91
N LEU A 23 -7.99 -5.67 -15.29
CA LEU A 23 -9.19 -6.40 -14.83
C LEU A 23 -10.01 -6.99 -15.99
N LYS A 24 -9.85 -6.49 -17.24
CA LYS A 24 -10.57 -7.00 -18.43
C LYS A 24 -12.09 -7.12 -18.20
N GLY A 25 -12.68 -6.12 -17.55
CA GLY A 25 -14.12 -6.07 -17.24
C GLY A 25 -14.56 -6.85 -16.01
N LYS A 26 -13.65 -7.55 -15.31
CA LYS A 26 -13.97 -8.15 -14.01
C LYS A 26 -14.42 -7.07 -13.03
N HIS A 27 -15.45 -7.40 -12.24
CA HIS A 27 -16.08 -6.49 -11.28
C HIS A 27 -16.71 -5.23 -11.88
N SER A 28 -16.98 -5.21 -13.20
CA SER A 28 -17.69 -4.09 -13.84
C SER A 28 -19.04 -3.82 -13.14
N GLY A 29 -19.32 -2.56 -12.86
CA GLY A 29 -20.50 -2.13 -12.10
C GLY A 29 -20.42 -2.33 -10.58
N LEU A 30 -19.39 -2.99 -10.06
CA LEU A 30 -19.20 -3.23 -8.61
C LEU A 30 -18.25 -2.23 -7.94
N PHE A 31 -17.67 -1.30 -8.70
CA PHE A 31 -16.80 -0.23 -8.19
C PHE A 31 -16.87 1.04 -9.05
N ASN A 32 -16.46 2.17 -8.48
CA ASN A 32 -16.39 3.46 -9.17
C ASN A 32 -15.01 3.68 -9.81
N ALA A 33 -14.85 3.36 -11.10
CA ALA A 33 -13.58 3.53 -11.81
C ALA A 33 -12.95 4.93 -11.73
N ALA A 34 -13.75 5.99 -11.52
CA ALA A 34 -13.29 7.37 -11.38
C ALA A 34 -12.90 7.78 -9.95
N GLY A 35 -13.08 6.90 -8.97
CA GLY A 35 -12.80 7.16 -7.55
C GLY A 35 -11.34 6.91 -7.16
N ARG A 36 -10.94 7.44 -5.99
CA ARG A 36 -9.63 7.16 -5.38
C ARG A 36 -9.45 5.66 -5.12
N GLY A 37 -8.67 4.96 -5.94
CA GLY A 37 -8.21 3.58 -5.73
C GLY A 37 -7.21 3.47 -4.59
N TYR A 38 -7.32 2.44 -3.75
CA TYR A 38 -6.54 2.18 -2.54
C TYR A 38 -6.36 0.65 -2.36
N PRO A 39 -5.39 0.19 -1.55
CA PRO A 39 -4.43 0.96 -0.76
C PRO A 39 -3.30 1.59 -1.58
N ASP A 40 -2.45 2.43 -0.97
CA ASP A 40 -1.22 2.93 -1.61
C ASP A 40 -0.03 1.99 -1.37
N VAL A 41 -0.02 1.33 -0.21
CA VAL A 41 1.04 0.45 0.30
C VAL A 41 0.43 -0.63 1.18
N SER A 42 1.22 -1.64 1.51
CA SER A 42 0.86 -2.74 2.40
C SER A 42 2.01 -3.07 3.35
N ALA A 43 1.73 -3.90 4.36
CA ALA A 43 2.73 -4.51 5.24
C ALA A 43 2.12 -5.78 5.84
N GLN A 44 2.89 -6.53 6.64
CA GLN A 44 2.39 -7.72 7.31
C GLN A 44 1.13 -7.39 8.12
N GLY A 45 0.06 -8.14 7.91
CA GLY A 45 -1.21 -7.96 8.59
C GLY A 45 -1.75 -9.24 9.22
N GLU A 46 -1.04 -10.36 9.12
CA GLU A 46 -1.47 -11.67 9.61
C GLU A 46 -0.40 -12.24 10.54
N GLY A 47 -0.78 -13.00 11.57
CA GLY A 47 0.20 -13.65 12.44
C GLY A 47 1.07 -12.68 13.28
N VAL A 48 0.64 -11.43 13.45
CA VAL A 48 1.43 -10.43 14.19
C VAL A 48 1.27 -10.67 15.68
N ARG A 49 2.35 -11.00 16.39
CA ARG A 49 2.28 -11.24 17.83
C ARG A 49 2.18 -9.93 18.61
N THR A 50 1.19 -9.85 19.49
CA THR A 50 1.00 -8.73 20.42
C THR A 50 0.86 -9.24 21.84
N THR A 51 1.21 -8.42 22.83
CA THR A 51 1.01 -8.75 24.24
C THR A 51 0.04 -7.76 24.85
N GLN A 52 -1.06 -8.26 25.42
CA GLN A 52 -2.09 -7.47 26.10
C GLN A 52 -2.35 -8.07 27.47
N ALA A 53 -2.30 -7.24 28.52
CA ALA A 53 -2.51 -7.66 29.91
C ALA A 53 -1.70 -8.92 30.32
N GLY A 54 -0.43 -8.99 29.90
CA GLY A 54 0.47 -10.10 30.22
C GLY A 54 0.30 -11.37 29.36
N SER A 55 -0.70 -11.41 28.47
CA SER A 55 -0.94 -12.55 27.57
C SER A 55 -0.55 -12.21 26.13
N THR A 56 0.01 -13.19 25.41
CA THR A 56 0.45 -13.02 24.02
C THR A 56 -0.56 -13.62 23.06
N TYR A 57 -0.92 -12.85 22.03
CA TYR A 57 -1.91 -13.21 21.03
C TYR A 57 -1.33 -13.09 19.62
N SER A 58 -1.82 -13.92 18.71
CA SER A 58 -1.64 -13.70 17.28
C SER A 58 -2.76 -12.78 16.80
N THR A 59 -2.41 -11.67 16.15
CA THR A 59 -3.36 -10.68 15.64
C THR A 59 -3.35 -10.63 14.12
N THR A 60 -4.52 -10.33 13.59
CA THR A 60 -4.79 -10.17 12.16
C THR A 60 -5.48 -8.83 11.94
N GLY A 61 -5.11 -8.15 10.85
CA GLY A 61 -5.74 -6.93 10.39
C GLY A 61 -4.74 -5.90 9.89
N THR A 62 -5.23 -5.03 9.02
CA THR A 62 -4.48 -3.85 8.54
C THR A 62 -4.12 -2.89 9.67
N SER A 63 -4.79 -2.98 10.82
CA SER A 63 -4.42 -2.29 12.07
C SER A 63 -3.00 -2.63 12.53
N ALA A 64 -2.49 -3.83 12.25
CA ALA A 64 -1.10 -4.18 12.50
C ALA A 64 -0.16 -3.68 11.39
N SER A 65 -0.63 -3.69 10.14
CA SER A 65 0.15 -3.23 8.98
C SER A 65 0.47 -1.73 9.03
N ALA A 66 -0.48 -0.90 9.47
CA ALA A 66 -0.32 0.55 9.55
C ALA A 66 0.88 0.98 10.43
N PRO A 67 1.01 0.54 11.71
CA PRO A 67 2.15 0.89 12.55
C PRO A 67 3.46 0.25 12.06
N ILE A 68 3.42 -0.93 11.41
CA ILE A 68 4.63 -1.54 10.82
C ILE A 68 5.19 -0.64 9.71
N PHE A 69 4.35 -0.21 8.77
CA PHE A 69 4.77 0.70 7.70
C PHE A 69 5.26 2.04 8.27
N ALA A 70 4.52 2.61 9.22
CA ALA A 70 4.87 3.87 9.87
C ALA A 70 6.24 3.79 10.57
N ALA A 71 6.55 2.69 11.27
CA ALA A 71 7.83 2.48 11.92
C ALA A 71 9.00 2.47 10.91
N VAL A 72 8.83 1.84 9.74
CA VAL A 72 9.86 1.87 8.69
C VAL A 72 10.08 3.30 8.17
N ILE A 73 9.00 4.05 7.93
CA ILE A 73 9.11 5.46 7.51
C ILE A 73 9.75 6.33 8.59
N ALA A 74 9.47 6.09 9.86
CA ALA A 74 10.13 6.79 10.96
C ALA A 74 11.65 6.58 10.96
N LEU A 75 12.12 5.34 10.74
CA LEU A 75 13.55 5.04 10.60
C LEU A 75 14.19 5.68 9.36
N VAL A 76 13.44 5.85 8.28
CA VAL A 76 13.92 6.57 7.09
C VAL A 76 14.02 8.08 7.39
N ASN A 77 13.04 8.66 8.08
CA ASN A 77 13.09 10.05 8.52
C ASN A 77 14.24 10.31 9.50
N ASP A 78 14.50 9.40 10.43
CA ASP A 78 15.67 9.46 11.33
C ASP A 78 16.98 9.57 10.53
N ALA A 79 17.14 8.71 9.51
CA ALA A 79 18.30 8.76 8.62
C ALA A 79 18.42 10.06 7.80
N LEU A 80 17.30 10.68 7.42
CA LEU A 80 17.27 11.98 6.75
C LEU A 80 17.69 13.10 7.70
N ILE A 81 17.11 13.14 8.90
CA ILE A 81 17.36 14.15 9.93
C ILE A 81 18.83 14.09 10.37
N ALA A 82 19.40 12.89 10.53
CA ALA A 82 20.82 12.70 10.83
C ALA A 82 21.77 13.30 9.76
N LYS A 83 21.26 13.57 8.55
CA LYS A 83 21.98 14.26 7.47
C LYS A 83 21.49 15.70 7.24
N GLY A 84 20.74 16.28 8.17
CA GLY A 84 20.19 17.63 8.06
C GLY A 84 19.13 17.78 6.96
N LYS A 85 18.50 16.69 6.51
CA LYS A 85 17.43 16.70 5.49
C LYS A 85 16.05 16.71 6.15
N PRO A 86 15.03 17.31 5.51
CA PRO A 86 13.67 17.30 6.03
C PRO A 86 13.05 15.87 5.97
N PRO A 87 12.04 15.57 6.81
CA PRO A 87 11.30 14.31 6.74
C PRO A 87 10.49 14.21 5.44
N LEU A 88 10.08 12.98 5.10
CA LEU A 88 9.41 12.69 3.83
C LEU A 88 8.02 13.33 3.67
N GLY A 89 7.29 13.54 4.76
CA GLY A 89 5.95 14.15 4.74
C GLY A 89 4.92 13.33 3.97
N PHE A 90 4.11 14.00 3.14
CA PHE A 90 3.07 13.35 2.33
C PHE A 90 3.70 12.50 1.20
N LEU A 91 3.66 11.18 1.37
CA LEU A 91 4.38 10.24 0.51
C LEU A 91 3.72 9.99 -0.86
N ASN A 92 2.38 10.05 -0.96
CA ASN A 92 1.69 9.52 -2.14
C ASN A 92 2.20 10.10 -3.46
N PRO A 93 2.32 11.43 -3.66
CA PRO A 93 2.81 11.96 -4.93
C PRO A 93 4.20 11.41 -5.30
N ARG A 94 5.11 11.27 -4.33
CA ARG A 94 6.46 10.72 -4.55
C ARG A 94 6.44 9.21 -4.81
N LEU A 95 5.59 8.46 -4.12
CA LEU A 95 5.44 7.03 -4.33
C LEU A 95 5.01 6.76 -5.77
N TYR A 96 3.93 7.40 -6.23
CA TYR A 96 3.40 7.18 -7.58
C TYR A 96 4.29 7.79 -8.69
N ALA A 97 5.11 8.79 -8.39
CA ALA A 97 6.12 9.33 -9.32
C ALA A 97 7.40 8.47 -9.47
N GLY A 98 7.38 7.21 -9.00
CA GLY A 98 8.49 6.27 -9.13
C GLY A 98 9.17 5.88 -7.81
N GLY A 99 8.82 6.52 -6.70
CA GLY A 99 9.27 6.14 -5.36
C GLY A 99 8.87 4.71 -4.96
N TYR A 100 7.79 4.17 -5.56
CA TYR A 100 7.35 2.79 -5.37
C TYR A 100 8.43 1.74 -5.67
N LYS A 101 9.45 2.06 -6.48
CA LYS A 101 10.57 1.15 -6.78
C LYS A 101 11.40 0.78 -5.54
N ALA A 102 11.24 1.54 -4.46
CA ALA A 102 11.84 1.24 -3.17
C ALA A 102 10.98 0.32 -2.28
N LEU A 103 9.81 -0.13 -2.76
CA LEU A 103 8.96 -1.12 -2.11
C LEU A 103 9.19 -2.51 -2.73
N THR A 104 8.63 -3.53 -2.08
CA THR A 104 8.59 -4.91 -2.59
C THR A 104 7.18 -5.19 -3.10
N ASP A 105 7.07 -5.35 -4.41
CA ASP A 105 5.82 -5.66 -5.14
C ASP A 105 5.23 -7.01 -4.71
N VAL A 106 3.91 -7.05 -4.48
CA VAL A 106 3.19 -8.26 -4.10
C VAL A 106 2.34 -8.69 -5.29
N VAL A 107 2.77 -9.74 -5.97
CA VAL A 107 2.23 -10.10 -7.30
C VAL A 107 1.26 -11.29 -7.29
N GLY A 108 0.77 -11.69 -6.11
CA GLY A 108 -0.05 -12.89 -5.97
C GLY A 108 -0.96 -12.86 -4.76
N GLY A 109 -2.07 -13.58 -4.87
CA GLY A 109 -3.17 -13.56 -3.90
C GLY A 109 -4.30 -12.62 -4.33
N HIS A 110 -5.36 -12.60 -3.53
CA HIS A 110 -6.53 -11.76 -3.74
C HIS A 110 -7.10 -11.34 -2.39
N ASN A 111 -7.87 -10.26 -2.36
CA ASN A 111 -8.73 -10.02 -1.21
C ASN A 111 -10.03 -10.83 -1.33
N GLY A 112 -10.70 -11.07 -0.21
CA GLY A 112 -12.09 -11.56 -0.23
C GLY A 112 -13.03 -10.49 -0.78
N ALA A 113 -14.14 -10.91 -1.37
CA ALA A 113 -15.25 -10.05 -1.74
C ALA A 113 -16.42 -10.22 -0.77
N CYS A 114 -17.62 -10.45 -1.28
CA CYS A 114 -18.81 -10.78 -0.50
C CYS A 114 -18.76 -12.22 0.02
N ASP A 115 -19.70 -12.58 0.90
CA ASP A 115 -19.80 -13.90 1.53
C ASP A 115 -20.17 -15.05 0.57
N ASP A 116 -20.08 -14.84 -0.75
CA ASP A 116 -20.32 -15.85 -1.79
C ASP A 116 -19.06 -16.68 -2.12
N GLY A 117 -17.97 -16.46 -1.37
CA GLY A 117 -16.70 -17.18 -1.52
C GLY A 117 -15.92 -16.81 -2.78
N LYS A 118 -16.35 -15.80 -3.54
CA LYS A 118 -15.63 -15.37 -4.74
C LYS A 118 -14.47 -14.44 -4.39
N PRO A 119 -13.34 -14.54 -5.11
CA PRO A 119 -12.26 -13.58 -4.95
C PRO A 119 -12.73 -12.18 -5.36
N GLY A 120 -12.27 -11.18 -4.61
CA GLY A 120 -12.37 -9.78 -5.01
C GLY A 120 -11.28 -9.43 -6.02
N PHE A 121 -10.61 -8.32 -5.76
CA PHE A 121 -9.47 -7.85 -6.53
C PHE A 121 -8.28 -8.78 -6.33
N THR A 122 -7.46 -8.91 -7.37
CA THR A 122 -6.27 -9.78 -7.40
C THR A 122 -5.01 -8.94 -7.36
N ALA A 123 -4.02 -9.37 -6.59
CA ALA A 123 -2.70 -8.75 -6.58
C ALA A 123 -1.95 -9.10 -7.87
N VAL A 124 -1.33 -8.11 -8.50
CA VAL A 124 -0.65 -8.26 -9.80
C VAL A 124 0.63 -7.46 -9.80
N LYS A 125 1.47 -7.61 -10.84
CA LYS A 125 2.67 -6.79 -10.99
C LYS A 125 2.29 -5.30 -11.10
N GLY A 126 2.91 -4.47 -10.28
CA GLY A 126 2.68 -3.03 -10.25
C GLY A 126 1.74 -2.60 -9.12
N TRP A 127 0.97 -1.54 -9.35
CA TRP A 127 -0.05 -1.13 -8.37
C TRP A 127 -1.30 -1.97 -8.52
N ASP A 128 -1.84 -2.45 -7.40
CA ASP A 128 -3.12 -3.16 -7.38
C ASP A 128 -4.01 -2.75 -6.20
N ALA A 129 -5.29 -3.12 -6.28
CA ALA A 129 -6.29 -2.77 -5.27
C ALA A 129 -6.33 -3.72 -4.06
N VAL A 130 -5.30 -4.54 -3.86
CA VAL A 130 -5.14 -5.46 -2.75
C VAL A 130 -4.00 -4.97 -1.85
N THR A 131 -2.86 -4.61 -2.42
CA THR A 131 -1.60 -4.33 -1.74
C THR A 131 -0.96 -2.99 -2.13
N GLY A 132 -1.56 -2.27 -3.06
CA GLY A 132 -1.07 -0.99 -3.54
C GLY A 132 0.24 -1.17 -4.29
N TRP A 133 1.26 -0.39 -3.94
CA TRP A 133 2.62 -0.57 -4.46
C TRP A 133 3.45 -1.64 -3.71
N GLY A 134 2.84 -2.35 -2.76
CA GLY A 134 3.49 -3.42 -2.00
C GLY A 134 4.08 -2.98 -0.66
N THR A 135 5.07 -3.73 -0.19
CA THR A 135 5.57 -3.71 1.20
C THR A 135 6.86 -2.92 1.38
N PRO A 136 7.15 -2.36 2.56
CA PRO A 136 8.30 -1.49 2.75
C PRO A 136 9.62 -2.28 2.78
N ASP A 137 10.56 -1.91 1.91
CA ASP A 137 11.96 -2.34 2.01
C ASP A 137 12.78 -1.19 2.61
N PHE A 138 13.12 -1.30 3.90
CA PHE A 138 13.83 -0.25 4.62
C PHE A 138 15.14 0.16 3.93
N LYS A 139 15.92 -0.81 3.42
CA LYS A 139 17.23 -0.52 2.81
C LYS A 139 17.05 0.29 1.52
N LYS A 140 16.11 -0.11 0.66
CA LYS A 140 15.81 0.61 -0.57
C LYS A 140 15.18 1.97 -0.29
N LEU A 141 14.24 2.06 0.64
CA LEU A 141 13.59 3.32 1.02
C LEU A 141 14.60 4.33 1.56
N LYS A 142 15.46 3.92 2.50
CA LYS A 142 16.54 4.77 3.03
C LYS A 142 17.48 5.22 1.91
N ALA A 143 17.92 4.31 1.04
CA ALA A 143 18.82 4.65 -0.06
C ALA A 143 18.18 5.62 -1.06
N ALA A 144 16.90 5.44 -1.38
CA ALA A 144 16.16 6.33 -2.27
C ALA A 144 15.91 7.72 -1.64
N ALA A 145 15.56 7.75 -0.35
CA ALA A 145 15.33 9.00 0.38
C ALA A 145 16.59 9.86 0.50
N LEU A 146 17.75 9.26 0.78
CA LEU A 146 19.01 9.99 0.95
C LEU A 146 19.58 10.57 -0.35
N LYS A 147 19.10 10.12 -1.52
CA LYS A 147 19.50 10.64 -2.84
C LYS A 147 18.69 11.88 -3.27
N GLN A 148 17.62 12.21 -2.55
CA GLN A 148 16.79 13.39 -2.81
C GLN A 148 17.50 14.68 -2.41
#